data_AF-A0A9D5M0L8-F1
#
_entry.id   AF-A0A9D5M0L8-F1
#
_cell.length_a   1.000
_cell.length_b   1.000
_cell.length_c   1.000
_cell.angle_alpha   90.00
_cell.angle_beta   90.00
_cell.angle_gamma   90.00
#
_symmetry.space_group_name_H-M   'P 1'
#
loop_
_entity.id
_entity.type
_entity.pdbx_description
1 polymer ?
#
loop_
_entity_poly.entity_id
_entity_poly.type
_entity_poly.pdbx_seq_one_letter_code
_entity_poly.pdbx_strand_id
1 'polypeptide(L)'
;MRIEAVDTAISFRSVLAVSESSGAIAVGNFYCSDERLNRIYQTAVRTVSLCMQEYLWDGIKRDRLVRVGDMHPKVSVITAMFGTANFTAAAVIIGKKQEAESK
;
A
#
# COMPACT_ATOMS: atom_id res chain seq x y z
N MET A 1 -4.36 -8.18 14.30
CA MET A 1 -4.87 -9.39 14.98
C MET A 1 -5.43 -8.95 16.33
N ARG A 2 -6.62 -9.42 16.71
CA ARG A 2 -7.20 -9.22 18.04
C ARG A 2 -7.41 -10.62 18.62
N ILE A 3 -6.89 -10.87 19.81
CA ILE A 3 -7.03 -12.15 20.52
C ILE A 3 -7.79 -11.83 21.80
N GLU A 4 -8.87 -12.55 22.06
CA GLU A 4 -9.69 -12.34 23.24
C GLU A 4 -9.99 -13.67 23.92
N ALA A 5 -9.85 -13.70 25.25
CA ALA A 5 -10.25 -14.79 26.11
C ALA A 5 -11.28 -14.24 27.09
N VAL A 6 -12.53 -14.67 26.99
CA VAL A 6 -13.66 -14.04 27.71
C VAL A 6 -13.85 -14.66 29.10
N ASP A 7 -13.77 -15.99 29.19
CA ASP A 7 -14.11 -16.71 30.43
C ASP A 7 -13.01 -17.66 30.93
N THR A 8 -11.85 -17.70 30.27
CA THR A 8 -10.77 -18.65 30.58
C THR A 8 -9.37 -18.06 30.39
N ALA A 9 -8.36 -18.67 31.03
CA ALA A 9 -6.97 -18.32 30.81
C ALA A 9 -6.44 -19.03 29.54
N ILE A 10 -5.88 -18.25 28.62
CA ILE A 10 -5.18 -18.77 27.43
C ILE A 10 -3.68 -18.47 27.58
N SER A 11 -2.84 -19.48 27.36
CA SER A 11 -1.38 -19.32 27.28
C SER A 11 -0.90 -19.51 25.85
N PHE A 12 -0.05 -18.60 25.35
CA PHE A 12 0.58 -18.71 24.05
C PHE A 12 2.06 -19.06 24.21
N ARG A 13 2.57 -19.91 23.32
CA ARG A 13 4.01 -20.13 23.19
C ARG A 13 4.69 -18.96 22.49
N SER A 14 4.09 -18.46 21.41
CA SER A 14 4.57 -17.29 20.67
C SER A 14 3.50 -16.75 19.72
N VAL A 15 3.68 -15.50 19.27
CA VAL A 15 2.91 -14.86 18.20
C VAL A 15 3.90 -14.36 17.16
N LEU A 16 3.72 -14.73 15.90
CA LEU A 16 4.57 -14.31 14.79
C LEU A 16 3.79 -13.37 13.86
N ALA A 17 4.41 -12.25 13.51
CA ALA A 17 3.93 -11.36 12.47
C ALA A 17 4.85 -11.46 11.24
N VAL A 18 4.24 -11.58 10.06
CA VAL A 18 4.93 -11.60 8.77
C VAL A 18 4.42 -10.44 7.94
N SER A 19 5.32 -9.78 7.22
CA SER A 19 5.00 -8.72 6.27
C SER A 19 5.61 -9.06 4.93
N GLU A 20 4.82 -8.92 3.88
CA GLU A 20 5.27 -9.02 2.49
C GLU A 20 5.21 -7.64 1.84
N SER A 21 6.12 -7.39 0.90
CA SER A 21 6.20 -6.14 0.16
C SER A 21 6.64 -6.42 -1.26
N SER A 22 6.24 -5.58 -2.22
CA SER A 22 6.66 -5.67 -3.62
C SER A 22 8.17 -5.57 -3.85
N GLY A 23 8.95 -5.17 -2.83
CA GLY A 23 10.39 -4.95 -2.97
C GLY A 23 10.75 -3.68 -3.74
N ALA A 24 9.78 -2.80 -4.01
CA ALA A 24 10.02 -1.53 -4.68
C ALA A 24 10.98 -0.65 -3.86
N ILE A 25 12.07 -0.22 -4.50
CA ILE A 25 13.10 0.61 -3.88
C ILE A 25 12.81 2.07 -4.18
N ALA A 26 12.72 2.90 -3.14
CA ALA A 26 12.58 4.35 -3.31
C ALA A 26 13.90 4.93 -3.86
N VAL A 27 13.80 5.61 -5.00
CA VAL A 27 14.90 6.31 -5.68
C VAL A 27 14.78 7.84 -5.54
N GLY A 28 13.57 8.34 -5.26
CA GLY A 28 13.30 9.74 -4.95
C GLY A 28 13.38 10.03 -3.46
N ASN A 29 13.65 11.30 -3.11
CA ASN A 29 13.62 11.78 -1.73
C ASN A 29 13.10 13.22 -1.64
N PHE A 30 12.56 13.59 -0.48
CA PHE A 30 12.17 14.95 -0.13
C PHE A 30 12.61 15.25 1.30
N TYR A 31 13.13 16.45 1.50
CA TYR A 31 13.46 16.98 2.82
C TYR A 31 13.34 18.50 2.82
N CYS A 32 12.85 19.07 3.91
CA CYS A 32 12.79 20.51 4.13
C CYS A 32 13.00 20.85 5.61
N SER A 33 13.07 22.14 5.93
CA SER A 33 13.26 22.63 7.32
C SER A 33 12.04 22.40 8.22
N ASP A 34 10.86 22.10 7.66
CA ASP A 34 9.67 21.79 8.43
C ASP A 34 9.56 20.28 8.71
N GLU A 35 9.82 19.91 9.96
CA GLU A 35 9.75 18.53 10.44
C GLU A 35 8.36 17.89 10.28
N ARG A 36 7.28 18.68 10.32
CA ARG A 36 5.93 18.16 10.08
C ARG A 36 5.76 17.75 8.63
N LEU A 37 6.24 18.55 7.69
CA LEU A 37 6.20 18.21 6.26
C LEU A 37 7.04 16.97 5.95
N ASN A 38 8.21 16.84 6.56
CA ASN A 38 9.04 15.64 6.44
C ASN A 38 8.30 14.37 6.91
N ARG A 39 7.59 14.44 8.04
CA ARG A 39 6.76 13.31 8.54
C ARG A 39 5.58 12.99 7.64
N ILE A 40 4.90 14.01 7.12
CA ILE A 40 3.79 13.83 6.16
C ILE A 40 4.31 13.09 4.93
N TYR A 41 5.43 13.53 4.38
CA TYR A 41 6.06 12.91 3.23
C TYR A 41 6.46 11.45 3.49
N GLN A 42 7.17 11.17 4.59
CA GLN A 42 7.54 9.78 4.96
C GLN A 42 6.30 8.89 5.12
N THR A 43 5.21 9.43 5.69
CA THR A 43 3.94 8.71 5.84
C THR A 43 3.29 8.43 4.50
N ALA A 44 3.31 9.39 3.57
CA ALA A 44 2.76 9.22 2.23
C ALA A 44 3.51 8.13 1.46
N VAL A 45 4.85 8.17 1.46
CA VAL A 45 5.70 7.15 0.81
C VAL A 45 5.42 5.76 1.38
N ARG A 46 5.37 5.62 2.72
CA ARG A 46 5.05 4.36 3.38
C ARG A 46 3.65 3.85 3.01
N THR A 47 2.66 4.74 2.98
CA THR A 47 1.28 4.36 2.65
C THR A 47 1.18 3.81 1.24
N VAL A 48 1.81 4.49 0.28
CA VAL A 48 1.80 4.10 -1.13
C VAL A 48 2.57 2.79 -1.32
N SER A 49 3.74 2.62 -0.70
CA SER A 49 4.53 1.39 -0.81
C SER A 49 3.81 0.16 -0.23
N LEU A 50 3.01 0.33 0.83
CA LEU A 50 2.16 -0.73 1.34
C LEU A 50 1.05 -1.12 0.36
N CYS A 51 0.53 -0.17 -0.42
CA CYS A 51 -0.50 -0.42 -1.43
C CYS A 51 0.05 -0.89 -2.78
N MET A 52 1.37 -0.80 -2.97
CA MET A 52 2.09 -1.29 -4.15
C MET A 52 2.37 -2.80 -3.99
N GLN A 53 1.43 -3.64 -4.44
CA GLN A 53 1.58 -5.10 -4.49
C GLN A 53 1.56 -5.57 -5.95
N GLU A 54 1.04 -6.76 -6.25
CA GLU A 54 0.78 -7.20 -7.63
C GLU A 54 -0.08 -6.20 -8.42
N TYR A 55 -0.99 -5.53 -7.69
CA TYR A 55 -1.79 -4.40 -8.19
C TYR A 55 -1.64 -3.18 -7.28
N LEU A 56 -2.03 -2.02 -7.80
CA LEU A 56 -2.10 -0.80 -7.01
C LEU A 56 -3.43 -0.74 -6.26
N TRP A 57 -3.40 -1.13 -4.98
CA TRP A 57 -4.60 -1.20 -4.15
C TRP A 57 -5.03 0.17 -3.63
N ASP A 58 -6.33 0.33 -3.39
CA ASP A 58 -6.94 1.47 -2.71
C ASP A 58 -6.44 1.57 -1.25
N GLY A 59 -6.34 0.45 -0.56
CA GLY A 59 -5.75 0.34 0.77
C GLY A 59 -5.27 -1.07 1.12
N ILE A 60 -4.23 -1.15 1.96
CA ILE A 60 -3.62 -2.44 2.35
C ILE A 60 -4.50 -3.30 3.28
N LYS A 61 -5.33 -2.65 4.12
CA LYS A 61 -6.08 -3.33 5.19
C LYS A 61 -7.44 -3.88 4.75
N ARG A 62 -8.15 -3.19 3.86
CA ARG A 62 -9.51 -3.54 3.42
C ARG A 62 -9.63 -3.33 1.90
N ASP A 63 -10.60 -4.01 1.30
CA ASP A 63 -10.97 -3.98 -0.13
C ASP A 63 -9.87 -4.48 -1.08
N ARG A 64 -8.65 -3.91 -1.03
CA ARG A 64 -7.52 -4.28 -1.90
C ARG A 64 -7.91 -4.25 -3.38
N LEU A 65 -8.75 -3.29 -3.74
CA LEU A 65 -9.28 -3.12 -5.09
C LEU A 65 -8.48 -2.04 -5.82
N VAL A 66 -8.49 -2.10 -7.15
CA VAL A 66 -7.96 -1.00 -7.97
C VAL A 66 -9.06 0.04 -8.11
N ARG A 67 -8.92 1.18 -7.43
CA ARG A 67 -9.86 2.30 -7.55
C ARG A 67 -9.31 3.37 -8.46
N VAL A 68 -9.97 3.60 -9.60
CA VAL A 68 -9.58 4.61 -10.60
C VAL A 68 -9.48 6.01 -10.01
N GLY A 69 -10.38 6.37 -9.09
CA GLY A 69 -10.37 7.68 -8.42
C GLY A 69 -9.09 7.96 -7.60
N ASP A 70 -8.41 6.91 -7.12
CA ASP A 70 -7.19 7.03 -6.32
C ASP A 70 -5.93 7.03 -7.19
N MET A 71 -6.06 6.77 -8.50
CA MET A 71 -4.91 6.53 -9.37
C MET A 71 -4.08 7.80 -9.53
N HIS A 72 -4.71 8.95 -9.76
CA HIS A 72 -3.97 10.19 -9.99
C HIS A 72 -3.01 10.53 -8.84
N PRO A 73 -3.45 10.66 -7.58
CA PRO A 73 -2.54 10.98 -6.48
C PRO A 73 -1.51 9.87 -6.22
N LYS A 74 -1.87 8.59 -6.39
CA LYS A 74 -0.94 7.47 -6.15
C LYS A 74 0.13 7.37 -7.22
N VAL A 75 -0.23 7.47 -8.49
CA VAL A 75 0.70 7.40 -9.62
C VAL A 75 1.68 8.57 -9.57
N SER A 76 1.24 9.77 -9.16
CA SER A 76 2.15 10.91 -8.95
C SER A 76 3.22 10.60 -7.89
N VAL A 77 2.84 10.02 -6.75
CA VAL A 77 3.81 9.63 -5.71
C VAL A 77 4.73 8.51 -6.20
N ILE A 78 4.18 7.48 -6.85
CA ILE A 78 4.96 6.36 -7.38
C ILE A 78 5.99 6.85 -8.39
N THR A 79 5.56 7.70 -9.32
CA THR A 79 6.44 8.26 -10.35
C THR A 79 7.57 9.06 -9.74
N ALA A 80 7.26 9.94 -8.77
CA ALA A 80 8.27 10.76 -8.11
C ALA A 80 9.26 9.94 -7.26
N MET A 81 8.82 8.82 -6.67
CA MET A 81 9.57 8.14 -5.62
C MET A 81 10.18 6.81 -6.02
N PHE A 82 9.51 6.05 -6.87
CA PHE A 82 9.91 4.70 -7.25
C PHE A 82 10.22 4.60 -8.74
N GLY A 83 9.98 5.66 -9.51
CA GLY A 83 10.15 5.68 -10.96
C GLY A 83 9.04 4.94 -11.70
N THR A 84 8.83 5.30 -12.97
CA THR A 84 7.76 4.71 -13.81
C THR A 84 8.04 3.28 -14.26
N ALA A 85 9.33 2.90 -14.33
CA ALA A 85 9.75 1.59 -14.83
C ALA A 85 9.44 0.43 -13.85
N ASN A 86 9.36 0.72 -12.54
CA ASN A 86 9.12 -0.29 -11.51
C ASN A 86 7.64 -0.70 -11.39
N PHE A 87 6.73 0.09 -11.96
CA PHE A 87 5.31 -0.21 -12.02
C PHE A 87 4.86 -0.19 -13.49
N THR A 88 5.11 -1.28 -14.20
CA THR A 88 4.61 -1.45 -15.57
C THR A 88 3.08 -1.39 -15.57
N ALA A 89 2.54 -0.83 -16.65
CA ALA A 89 1.13 -0.51 -16.88
C ALA A 89 0.10 -1.64 -16.63
N ALA A 90 0.54 -2.87 -16.34
CA ALA A 90 -0.31 -4.00 -15.98
C ALA A 90 -1.18 -3.75 -14.73
N ALA A 91 -0.69 -2.99 -13.74
CA ALA A 91 -1.47 -2.68 -12.54
C ALA A 91 -2.61 -1.65 -12.77
N VAL A 92 -2.57 -0.89 -13.87
CA VAL A 92 -3.57 0.12 -14.24
C VAL A 92 -4.68 -0.47 -15.12
N ILE A 93 -4.41 -1.57 -15.82
CA ILE A 93 -5.33 -2.17 -16.80
C ILE A 93 -6.05 -3.39 -16.21
N ILE A 94 -6.81 -3.21 -15.13
CA ILE A 94 -7.91 -4.13 -14.75
C ILE A 94 -9.23 -3.36 -14.59
N GLY A 95 -9.39 -2.23 -15.27
CA GLY A 95 -10.72 -1.63 -15.43
C GLY A 95 -11.70 -2.55 -16.17
N LYS A 96 -11.21 -3.50 -16.99
CA LYS A 96 -12.05 -4.37 -17.82
C LYS A 96 -12.46 -5.71 -17.20
N LYS A 97 -11.78 -6.20 -16.16
CA LYS A 97 -12.08 -7.53 -15.59
C LYS A 97 -13.06 -7.46 -14.41
N GLN A 98 -12.97 -6.42 -13.58
CA GLN A 98 -13.89 -6.26 -12.44
C GLN A 98 -15.32 -5.87 -12.84
N GLU A 99 -15.52 -5.11 -13.93
CA GLU A 99 -16.88 -4.86 -14.47
C GLU A 99 -17.52 -6.12 -15.07
N ALA A 100 -16.72 -7.10 -15.52
CA ALA A 100 -17.21 -8.34 -16.10
C ALA A 100 -17.60 -9.39 -15.04
N GLU A 101 -16.99 -9.34 -13.86
CA GLU A 101 -17.28 -10.26 -12.74
C GLU A 101 -18.36 -9.73 -11.77
N SER A 102 -18.79 -8.47 -11.94
CA SER A 102 -19.87 -7.85 -11.17
C SER A 102 -21.23 -7.83 -11.91
N LYS A 103 -21.36 -8.56 -13.02
CA LYS A 103 -22.62 -8.77 -13.76
C LYS A 103 -23.09 -10.21 -13.71
#